data_AF-A0A4W5NKE0-F1
#
_entry.id   AF-A0A4W5NKE0-F1
#
_cell.length_a   1.000
_cell.length_b   1.000
_cell.length_c   1.000
_cell.angle_alpha   90.00
_cell.angle_beta   90.00
_cell.angle_gamma   90.00
#
_symmetry.space_group_name_H-M   'P 1'
#
loop_
_entity.id
_entity.type
_entity.pdbx_description
1 polymer ?
#
loop_
_entity_poly.entity_id
_entity_poly.type
_entity_poly.pdbx_seq_one_letter_code
_entity_poly.pdbx_strand_id
1 'polypeptide(L)'
;MEKDCGRNDQKQDAKKTEVCLQRTCSALTVDDVYEIAKLIGSEVETLIDGFGKESATGLVPKIVKVLELLESFASRNHAHKSKEEELLKAFETLNVQKQKKTRNVKECEESKNEIQRQEVQKEVEKQRRRCEELQAQVFHLQTENQELQSCLRGNHVQEDRVQRQEREVMLKLKEVVDKQRDELRAKVQQIASVSKEVEALQEQLERFMKMNGELRHKQSIVTAQVKSAVERKADMEADLREKQKEIERLTTQLEKANAAAGTANPCKTEVDLTDKLVIDLKDPNRPCFTKQEFREMLTERNELKANLFLVQEELSYYQREILNDERCPGFLLDAVRSAIKKQKTVIKAKMLGMPEDECSSDEEKGPLFERRAETETETDSTDSKPQESRIRNLFGFLTRTGSNHSSRSPSENNAASSWEIIDDTDSTAETEPQQSP
;
A
#
# COMPACT_ATOMS: atom_id res chain seq x y z
N MET A 1 -75.90 -141.62 24.35
CA MET A 1 -76.21 -142.52 23.22
C MET A 1 -75.33 -142.04 22.08
N GLU A 2 -74.14 -142.61 21.89
CA GLU A 2 -73.87 -143.91 21.24
C GLU A 2 -74.30 -143.96 19.77
N LYS A 3 -73.34 -144.35 18.92
CA LYS A 3 -73.47 -145.10 17.65
C LYS A 3 -74.43 -144.46 16.62
N ASP A 4 -73.96 -144.00 15.46
CA ASP A 4 -73.36 -144.85 14.42
C ASP A 4 -72.64 -144.02 13.32
N CYS A 5 -72.17 -144.68 12.26
CA CYS A 5 -71.62 -144.11 11.00
C CYS A 5 -70.19 -143.52 11.03
N GLY A 6 -69.22 -144.37 11.36
CA GLY A 6 -67.88 -144.29 10.73
C GLY A 6 -67.96 -144.63 9.23
N ARG A 7 -68.50 -143.72 8.41
CA ARG A 7 -68.80 -144.00 6.99
C ARG A 7 -68.57 -142.83 6.01
N ASN A 8 -67.99 -141.71 6.46
CA ASN A 8 -67.77 -140.52 5.63
C ASN A 8 -66.29 -140.22 5.30
N ASP A 9 -65.33 -140.60 6.14
CA ASP A 9 -63.92 -140.23 5.93
C ASP A 9 -63.30 -140.92 4.70
N GLN A 10 -63.65 -142.17 4.44
CA GLN A 10 -63.27 -142.91 3.21
C GLN A 10 -63.80 -142.27 1.91
N LYS A 11 -64.71 -141.30 1.97
CA LYS A 11 -65.31 -140.64 0.81
C LYS A 11 -64.78 -139.22 0.53
N GLN A 12 -63.96 -138.67 1.43
CA GLN A 12 -63.25 -137.40 1.21
C GLN A 12 -61.80 -137.61 0.79
N ASP A 13 -61.10 -138.63 1.32
CA ASP A 13 -59.73 -138.95 0.89
C ASP A 13 -59.63 -139.31 -0.60
N ALA A 14 -60.66 -139.97 -1.16
CA ALA A 14 -60.74 -140.28 -2.59
C ALA A 14 -60.99 -139.07 -3.51
N LYS A 15 -61.45 -137.92 -2.98
CA LYS A 15 -61.74 -136.71 -3.77
C LYS A 15 -60.60 -135.71 -3.82
N LYS A 16 -59.70 -135.74 -2.83
CA LYS A 16 -58.51 -134.87 -2.80
C LYS A 16 -57.41 -135.38 -3.73
N THR A 17 -57.40 -136.69 -3.96
CA THR A 17 -56.42 -137.44 -4.75
C THR A 17 -56.60 -137.29 -6.26
N GLU A 18 -57.82 -137.42 -6.81
CA GLU A 18 -58.06 -137.22 -8.26
C GLU A 18 -57.61 -135.83 -8.78
N VAL A 19 -57.67 -134.81 -7.91
CA VAL A 19 -57.27 -133.42 -8.24
C VAL A 19 -55.76 -133.30 -8.48
N CYS A 20 -54.94 -134.19 -7.89
CA CYS A 20 -53.49 -134.11 -8.02
C CYS A 20 -53.02 -134.41 -9.45
N LEU A 21 -53.66 -135.39 -10.10
CA LEU A 21 -53.41 -135.77 -11.50
C LEU A 21 -53.88 -134.73 -12.53
N GLN A 22 -54.66 -133.72 -12.11
CA GLN A 22 -55.13 -132.64 -12.97
C GLN A 22 -54.24 -131.38 -12.95
N ARG A 23 -53.19 -131.33 -12.11
CA ARG A 23 -52.29 -130.16 -12.04
C ARG A 23 -51.34 -130.10 -13.22
N THR A 24 -51.17 -128.91 -13.78
CA THR A 24 -50.14 -128.67 -14.80
C THR A 24 -48.74 -128.83 -14.20
N CYS A 25 -47.78 -129.35 -14.96
CA CYS A 25 -46.42 -129.61 -14.46
C CYS A 25 -45.78 -128.37 -13.80
N SER A 26 -46.04 -127.17 -14.34
CA SER A 26 -45.53 -125.89 -13.80
C SER A 26 -46.09 -125.50 -12.42
N ALA A 27 -47.15 -126.14 -11.95
CA ALA A 27 -47.82 -125.89 -10.67
C ALA A 27 -47.71 -127.08 -9.69
N LEU A 28 -47.10 -128.18 -10.11
CA LEU A 28 -46.90 -129.38 -9.29
C LEU A 28 -45.89 -129.11 -8.16
N THR A 29 -46.28 -129.38 -6.91
CA THR A 29 -45.38 -129.31 -5.73
C THR A 29 -44.75 -130.66 -5.43
N VAL A 30 -43.80 -130.70 -4.48
CA VAL A 30 -43.22 -131.96 -3.99
C VAL A 30 -44.29 -132.80 -3.28
N ASP A 31 -45.15 -132.17 -2.48
CA ASP A 31 -46.27 -132.82 -1.80
C ASP A 31 -47.25 -133.48 -2.79
N ASP A 32 -47.49 -132.83 -3.94
CA ASP A 32 -48.31 -133.39 -5.02
C ASP A 32 -47.72 -134.69 -5.58
N VAL A 33 -46.39 -134.78 -5.72
CA VAL A 33 -45.73 -136.00 -6.17
C VAL A 33 -45.89 -137.13 -5.17
N TYR A 34 -45.86 -136.84 -3.86
CA TYR A 34 -46.09 -137.85 -2.83
C TYR A 34 -47.54 -138.35 -2.81
N GLU A 35 -48.55 -137.50 -3.04
CA GLU A 35 -49.95 -137.95 -3.17
C GLU A 35 -50.18 -138.78 -4.46
N ILE A 36 -49.52 -138.42 -5.58
CA ILE A 36 -49.53 -139.24 -6.80
C ILE A 36 -48.84 -140.59 -6.55
N ALA A 37 -47.72 -140.61 -5.83
CA ALA A 37 -47.01 -141.84 -5.47
C ALA A 37 -47.88 -142.79 -4.64
N LYS A 38 -48.62 -142.25 -3.66
CA LYS A 38 -49.56 -142.99 -2.81
C LYS A 38 -50.69 -143.63 -3.62
N LEU A 39 -51.28 -142.88 -4.56
CA LEU A 39 -52.33 -143.38 -5.46
C LEU A 39 -51.83 -144.53 -6.35
N ILE A 40 -50.71 -144.33 -7.04
CA ILE A 40 -50.15 -145.35 -7.92
C ILE A 40 -49.73 -146.57 -7.08
N GLY A 41 -49.27 -146.37 -5.85
CA GLY A 41 -49.03 -147.43 -4.86
C GLY A 41 -50.26 -148.31 -4.63
N SER A 42 -51.42 -147.73 -4.30
CA SER A 42 -52.66 -148.49 -4.07
C SER A 42 -53.21 -149.23 -5.30
N GLU A 43 -53.04 -148.66 -6.50
CA GLU A 43 -53.42 -149.33 -7.75
C GLU A 43 -52.47 -150.51 -8.07
N VAL A 44 -51.17 -150.34 -7.84
CA VAL A 44 -50.15 -151.39 -7.97
C VAL A 44 -50.36 -152.51 -6.94
N GLU A 45 -50.74 -152.19 -5.71
CA GLU A 45 -51.09 -153.15 -4.67
C GLU A 45 -52.31 -154.00 -5.10
N THR A 46 -53.36 -153.35 -5.60
CA THR A 46 -54.55 -154.03 -6.16
C THR A 46 -54.19 -154.95 -7.35
N LEU A 47 -53.23 -154.55 -8.20
CA LEU A 47 -52.74 -155.38 -9.30
C LEU A 47 -51.97 -156.62 -8.81
N ILE A 48 -51.17 -156.48 -7.74
CA ILE A 48 -50.42 -157.57 -7.09
C ILE A 48 -51.38 -158.61 -6.50
N ASP A 49 -52.43 -158.17 -5.81
CA ASP A 49 -53.42 -159.05 -5.19
C ASP A 49 -54.22 -159.84 -6.23
N GLY A 50 -54.56 -159.20 -7.37
CA GLY A 50 -55.37 -159.83 -8.42
C GLY A 50 -54.63 -160.81 -9.33
N PHE A 51 -53.38 -160.51 -9.71
CA PHE A 51 -52.63 -161.27 -10.73
C PHE A 51 -51.35 -161.94 -10.20
N GLY A 52 -51.08 -161.81 -8.90
CA GLY A 52 -49.87 -162.32 -8.26
C GLY A 52 -48.67 -161.38 -8.45
N LYS A 53 -47.76 -161.43 -7.48
CA LYS A 53 -46.60 -160.53 -7.36
C LYS A 53 -45.78 -160.40 -8.65
N GLU A 54 -45.57 -161.50 -9.38
CA GLU A 54 -44.75 -161.54 -10.60
C GLU A 54 -45.24 -160.58 -11.69
N SER A 55 -46.54 -160.25 -11.74
CA SER A 55 -47.10 -159.29 -12.69
C SER A 55 -46.66 -157.85 -12.43
N ALA A 56 -46.22 -157.51 -11.21
CA ALA A 56 -45.81 -156.15 -10.84
C ALA A 56 -44.30 -155.99 -10.60
N THR A 57 -43.54 -157.07 -10.34
CA THR A 57 -42.12 -157.03 -9.93
C THR A 57 -41.24 -156.15 -10.83
N GLY A 58 -41.48 -156.15 -12.15
CA GLY A 58 -40.73 -155.34 -13.13
C GLY A 58 -41.26 -153.92 -13.37
N LEU A 59 -42.45 -153.58 -12.85
CA LEU A 59 -43.13 -152.30 -13.07
C LEU A 59 -42.89 -151.31 -11.93
N VAL A 60 -42.97 -151.75 -10.67
CA VAL A 60 -42.82 -150.86 -9.50
C VAL A 60 -41.52 -150.03 -9.52
N PRO A 61 -40.33 -150.61 -9.84
CA PRO A 61 -39.09 -149.82 -9.87
C PRO A 61 -39.09 -148.71 -10.94
N LYS A 62 -39.82 -148.91 -12.05
CA LYS A 62 -39.96 -147.91 -13.11
C LYS A 62 -40.89 -146.78 -12.69
N ILE A 63 -41.99 -147.10 -12.02
CA ILE A 63 -42.93 -146.14 -11.45
C ILE A 63 -42.23 -145.26 -10.41
N VAL A 64 -41.53 -145.87 -9.44
CA VAL A 64 -40.74 -145.15 -8.44
C VAL A 64 -39.74 -144.22 -9.12
N LYS A 65 -39.05 -144.68 -10.18
CA LYS A 65 -38.09 -143.83 -10.88
C LYS A 65 -38.71 -142.63 -11.59
N VAL A 66 -39.93 -142.75 -12.12
CA VAL A 66 -40.67 -141.62 -12.69
C VAL A 66 -41.09 -140.63 -11.59
N LEU A 67 -41.50 -141.11 -10.43
CA LEU A 67 -41.89 -140.28 -9.28
C LEU A 67 -40.69 -139.52 -8.71
N GLU A 68 -39.52 -140.15 -8.54
CA GLU A 68 -38.27 -139.45 -8.15
C GLU A 68 -37.90 -138.31 -9.12
N LEU A 69 -38.05 -138.55 -10.43
CA LEU A 69 -37.78 -137.53 -11.45
C LEU A 69 -38.78 -136.36 -11.36
N LEU A 70 -40.05 -136.67 -11.06
CA LEU A 70 -41.11 -135.69 -10.89
C LEU A 70 -40.92 -134.85 -9.61
N GLU A 71 -40.48 -135.49 -8.51
CA GLU A 71 -40.11 -134.85 -7.25
C GLU A 71 -38.92 -133.87 -7.43
N SER A 72 -37.88 -134.32 -8.15
CA SER A 72 -36.72 -133.48 -8.48
C SER A 72 -37.11 -132.29 -9.37
N PHE A 73 -38.05 -132.49 -10.30
CA PHE A 73 -38.60 -131.42 -11.14
C PHE A 73 -39.40 -130.40 -10.31
N ALA A 74 -40.32 -130.86 -9.46
CA ALA A 74 -41.12 -130.00 -8.59
C ALA A 74 -40.25 -129.18 -7.62
N SER A 75 -39.26 -129.82 -6.98
CA SER A 75 -38.28 -129.17 -6.10
C SER A 75 -37.52 -128.06 -6.81
N ARG A 76 -37.01 -128.34 -8.03
CA ARG A 76 -36.24 -127.38 -8.83
C ARG A 76 -37.11 -126.21 -9.31
N ASN A 77 -38.33 -126.50 -9.74
CA ASN A 77 -39.31 -125.48 -10.15
C ASN A 77 -39.65 -124.52 -8.99
N HIS A 78 -39.84 -125.03 -7.77
CA HIS A 78 -40.04 -124.20 -6.58
C HIS A 78 -38.83 -123.31 -6.28
N ALA A 79 -37.61 -123.84 -6.35
CA ALA A 79 -36.38 -123.07 -6.17
C ALA A 79 -36.21 -121.95 -7.22
N HIS A 80 -36.59 -122.21 -8.48
CA HIS A 80 -36.60 -121.18 -9.52
C HIS A 80 -37.60 -120.05 -9.23
N LYS A 81 -38.84 -120.37 -8.82
CA LYS A 81 -39.85 -119.36 -8.46
C LYS A 81 -39.43 -118.51 -7.26
N SER A 82 -38.87 -119.13 -6.22
CA SER A 82 -38.33 -118.40 -5.05
C SER A 82 -37.25 -117.39 -5.47
N LYS A 83 -36.35 -117.81 -6.38
CA LYS A 83 -35.29 -116.94 -6.91
C LYS A 83 -35.82 -115.82 -7.81
N GLU A 84 -36.88 -116.08 -8.57
CA GLU A 84 -37.57 -115.06 -9.35
C GLU A 84 -38.22 -113.99 -8.45
N GLU A 85 -38.91 -114.41 -7.39
CA GLU A 85 -39.46 -113.48 -6.39
C GLU A 85 -38.39 -112.64 -5.67
N GLU A 86 -37.26 -113.24 -5.30
CA GLU A 86 -36.12 -112.52 -4.73
C GLU A 86 -35.56 -111.47 -5.69
N LEU A 87 -35.42 -111.81 -6.98
CA LEU A 87 -34.96 -110.89 -8.02
C LEU A 87 -35.95 -109.75 -8.26
N LEU A 88 -37.26 -110.01 -8.22
CA LEU A 88 -38.29 -108.98 -8.32
C LEU A 88 -38.24 -108.01 -7.13
N LYS A 89 -38.11 -108.52 -5.89
CA LYS A 89 -37.93 -107.71 -4.68
C LYS A 89 -36.65 -106.88 -4.73
N ALA A 90 -35.55 -107.44 -5.24
CA ALA A 90 -34.29 -106.73 -5.44
C ALA A 90 -34.40 -105.62 -6.52
N PHE A 91 -35.14 -105.87 -7.61
CA PHE A 91 -35.36 -104.88 -8.67
C PHE A 91 -36.25 -103.72 -8.21
N GLU A 92 -37.32 -104.01 -7.47
CA GLU A 92 -38.20 -103.00 -6.88
C GLU A 92 -37.45 -102.08 -5.90
N THR A 93 -36.69 -102.67 -4.97
CA THR A 93 -35.88 -101.90 -4.00
C THR A 93 -34.80 -101.06 -4.69
N LEU A 94 -34.14 -101.57 -5.75
CA LEU A 94 -33.18 -100.81 -6.55
C LEU A 94 -33.83 -99.62 -7.26
N ASN A 95 -35.03 -99.80 -7.84
CA ASN A 95 -35.77 -98.72 -8.50
C ASN A 95 -36.17 -97.62 -7.50
N VAL A 96 -36.64 -98.00 -6.30
CA VAL A 96 -36.97 -97.04 -5.23
C VAL A 96 -35.72 -96.28 -4.78
N GLN A 97 -34.56 -96.95 -4.61
CA GLN A 97 -33.30 -96.27 -4.28
C GLN A 97 -32.86 -95.30 -5.38
N LYS A 98 -32.96 -95.69 -6.66
CA LYS A 98 -32.61 -94.84 -7.80
C LYS A 98 -33.49 -93.59 -7.84
N GLN A 99 -34.81 -93.73 -7.68
CA GLN A 99 -35.73 -92.59 -7.62
C GLN A 99 -35.45 -91.67 -6.42
N LYS A 100 -35.22 -92.23 -5.22
CA LYS A 100 -34.87 -91.44 -4.03
C LYS A 100 -33.56 -90.68 -4.23
N LYS A 101 -32.50 -91.31 -4.77
CA LYS A 101 -31.23 -90.63 -5.06
C LYS A 101 -31.41 -89.51 -6.08
N THR A 102 -32.17 -89.72 -7.15
CA THR A 102 -32.46 -88.67 -8.14
C THR A 102 -33.31 -87.53 -7.56
N ARG A 103 -34.28 -87.79 -6.68
CA ARG A 103 -35.04 -86.74 -5.98
C ARG A 103 -34.15 -85.95 -5.02
N ASN A 104 -33.42 -86.62 -4.13
CA ASN A 104 -32.55 -85.96 -3.16
C ASN A 104 -31.44 -85.12 -3.82
N VAL A 105 -30.88 -85.56 -4.96
CA VAL A 105 -29.92 -84.75 -5.73
C VAL A 105 -30.59 -83.51 -6.32
N LYS A 106 -31.76 -83.65 -6.94
CA LYS A 106 -32.54 -82.51 -7.46
C LYS A 106 -32.93 -81.53 -6.36
N GLU A 107 -33.49 -82.00 -5.25
CA GLU A 107 -33.87 -81.16 -4.11
C GLU A 107 -32.65 -80.42 -3.50
N CYS A 108 -31.48 -81.07 -3.46
CA CYS A 108 -30.24 -80.44 -3.00
C CYS A 108 -29.68 -79.40 -4.01
N GLU A 109 -29.76 -79.68 -5.32
CA GLU A 109 -29.37 -78.74 -6.37
C GLU A 109 -30.34 -77.55 -6.46
N GLU A 110 -31.66 -77.79 -6.42
CA GLU A 110 -32.71 -76.77 -6.37
C GLU A 110 -32.56 -75.88 -5.13
N SER A 111 -32.32 -76.45 -3.95
CA SER A 111 -32.06 -75.67 -2.72
C SER A 111 -30.79 -74.81 -2.83
N LYS A 112 -29.70 -75.33 -3.41
CA LYS A 112 -28.48 -74.54 -3.65
C LYS A 112 -28.69 -73.42 -4.66
N ASN A 113 -29.41 -73.71 -5.74
CA ASN A 113 -29.76 -72.73 -6.78
C ASN A 113 -30.66 -71.63 -6.21
N GLU A 114 -31.58 -71.97 -5.31
CA GLU A 114 -32.46 -71.01 -4.62
C GLU A 114 -31.67 -70.09 -3.68
N ILE A 115 -30.74 -70.65 -2.90
CA ILE A 115 -29.83 -69.85 -2.04
C ILE A 115 -28.98 -68.91 -2.89
N GLN A 116 -28.35 -69.40 -3.98
CA GLN A 116 -27.56 -68.57 -4.88
C GLN A 116 -28.39 -67.46 -5.55
N ARG A 117 -29.64 -67.76 -5.96
CA ARG A 117 -30.57 -66.74 -6.48
C ARG A 117 -30.86 -65.66 -5.44
N GLN A 118 -31.10 -66.04 -4.19
CA GLN A 118 -31.35 -65.08 -3.11
C GLN A 118 -30.13 -64.25 -2.74
N GLU A 119 -28.92 -64.82 -2.79
CA GLU A 119 -27.66 -64.09 -2.59
C GLU A 119 -27.41 -63.07 -3.71
N VAL A 120 -27.55 -63.49 -4.97
CA VAL A 120 -27.44 -62.59 -6.14
C VAL A 120 -28.51 -61.49 -6.07
N GLN A 121 -29.75 -61.81 -5.73
CA GLN A 121 -30.83 -60.82 -5.57
C GLN A 121 -30.50 -59.78 -4.50
N LYS A 122 -29.98 -60.21 -3.33
CA LYS A 122 -29.56 -59.29 -2.24
C LYS A 122 -28.43 -58.36 -2.68
N GLU A 123 -27.43 -58.87 -3.40
CA GLU A 123 -26.32 -58.04 -3.87
C GLU A 123 -26.75 -57.09 -5.00
N VAL A 124 -27.65 -57.51 -5.91
CA VAL A 124 -28.27 -56.65 -6.91
C VAL A 124 -29.09 -55.53 -6.26
N GLU A 125 -29.88 -55.83 -5.22
CA GLU A 125 -30.61 -54.81 -4.47
C GLU A 125 -29.67 -53.84 -3.73
N LYS A 126 -28.57 -54.34 -3.15
CA LYS A 126 -27.56 -53.51 -2.49
C LYS A 126 -26.82 -52.61 -3.48
N GLN A 127 -26.46 -53.13 -4.66
CA GLN A 127 -25.89 -52.33 -5.74
C GLN A 127 -26.87 -51.29 -6.26
N ARG A 128 -28.14 -51.65 -6.45
CA ARG A 128 -29.21 -50.72 -6.82
C ARG A 128 -29.35 -49.58 -5.81
N ARG A 129 -29.45 -49.88 -4.50
CA ARG A 129 -29.53 -48.84 -3.45
C ARG A 129 -28.32 -47.91 -3.50
N ARG A 130 -27.10 -48.46 -3.64
CA ARG A 130 -25.88 -47.66 -3.78
C ARG A 130 -25.88 -46.79 -5.04
N CYS A 131 -26.40 -47.27 -6.16
CA CYS A 131 -26.58 -46.46 -7.37
C CYS A 131 -27.61 -45.34 -7.15
N GLU A 132 -28.73 -45.61 -6.47
CA GLU A 132 -29.75 -44.61 -6.13
C GLU A 132 -29.22 -43.54 -5.16
N GLU A 133 -28.45 -43.95 -4.15
CA GLU A 133 -27.75 -43.05 -3.21
C GLU A 133 -26.72 -42.15 -3.92
N LEU A 134 -25.90 -42.72 -4.81
CA LEU A 134 -24.93 -41.96 -5.61
C LEU A 134 -25.64 -41.02 -6.59
N GLN A 135 -26.74 -41.44 -7.20
CA GLN A 135 -27.55 -40.60 -8.08
C GLN A 135 -28.18 -39.43 -7.32
N ALA A 136 -28.67 -39.66 -6.10
CA ALA A 136 -29.18 -38.60 -5.23
C ALA A 136 -28.08 -37.60 -4.82
N GLN A 137 -26.87 -38.08 -4.50
CA GLN A 137 -25.71 -37.22 -4.19
C GLN A 137 -25.30 -36.37 -5.40
N VAL A 138 -25.22 -36.97 -6.60
CA VAL A 138 -24.92 -36.24 -7.84
C VAL A 138 -25.97 -35.18 -8.13
N PHE A 139 -27.27 -35.50 -7.96
CA PHE A 139 -28.34 -34.53 -8.14
C PHE A 139 -28.24 -33.37 -7.13
N HIS A 140 -27.99 -33.67 -5.85
CA HIS A 140 -27.81 -32.64 -4.82
C HIS A 140 -26.63 -31.70 -5.12
N LEU A 141 -25.46 -32.26 -5.45
CA LEU A 141 -24.28 -31.50 -5.85
C LEU A 141 -24.52 -30.68 -7.14
N GLN A 142 -25.33 -31.18 -8.08
CA GLN A 142 -25.72 -30.42 -9.27
C GLN A 142 -26.61 -29.22 -8.92
N THR A 143 -27.57 -29.39 -8.00
CA THR A 143 -28.40 -28.29 -7.50
C THR A 143 -27.56 -27.24 -6.76
N GLU A 144 -26.71 -27.67 -5.82
CA GLU A 144 -25.82 -26.77 -5.07
C GLU A 144 -24.88 -25.99 -6.01
N ASN A 145 -24.31 -26.64 -7.03
CA ASN A 145 -23.50 -25.94 -8.04
C ASN A 145 -24.31 -24.92 -8.86
N GLN A 146 -25.58 -25.18 -9.17
CA GLN A 146 -26.45 -24.21 -9.87
C GLN A 146 -26.80 -23.02 -8.96
N GLU A 147 -27.02 -23.26 -7.67
CA GLU A 147 -27.25 -22.22 -6.67
C GLU A 147 -26.00 -21.36 -6.49
N LEU A 148 -24.83 -21.97 -6.28
CA LEU A 148 -23.54 -21.27 -6.17
C LEU A 148 -23.22 -20.46 -7.44
N GLN A 149 -23.43 -21.01 -8.64
CA GLN A 149 -23.29 -20.26 -9.89
C GLN A 149 -24.27 -19.08 -10.02
N SER A 150 -25.48 -19.22 -9.46
CA SER A 150 -26.48 -18.15 -9.44
C SER A 150 -26.10 -17.05 -8.45
N CYS A 151 -25.59 -17.41 -7.27
CA CYS A 151 -25.05 -16.50 -6.27
C CYS A 151 -23.81 -15.75 -6.80
N LEU A 152 -22.84 -16.44 -7.42
CA LEU A 152 -21.67 -15.82 -8.05
C LEU A 152 -22.08 -14.84 -9.16
N ARG A 153 -23.06 -15.20 -9.99
CA ARG A 153 -23.61 -14.30 -11.02
C ARG A 153 -24.29 -13.09 -10.41
N GLY A 154 -25.03 -13.27 -9.31
CA GLY A 154 -25.66 -12.19 -8.54
C GLY A 154 -24.63 -11.22 -7.94
N ASN A 155 -23.59 -11.75 -7.29
CA ASN A 155 -22.49 -10.97 -6.72
C ASN A 155 -21.76 -10.17 -7.80
N HIS A 156 -21.41 -10.80 -8.92
CA HIS A 156 -20.76 -10.10 -10.03
C HIS A 156 -21.62 -8.94 -10.55
N VAL A 157 -22.94 -9.12 -10.74
CA VAL A 157 -23.84 -8.02 -11.12
C VAL A 157 -23.94 -6.93 -10.05
N GLN A 158 -23.80 -7.28 -8.77
CA GLN A 158 -23.84 -6.32 -7.66
C GLN A 158 -22.53 -5.52 -7.55
N GLU A 159 -21.36 -6.16 -7.65
CA GLU A 159 -20.05 -5.51 -7.77
C GLU A 159 -20.03 -4.54 -8.96
N ASP A 160 -20.52 -5.01 -10.11
CA ASP A 160 -20.59 -4.24 -11.35
C ASP A 160 -21.54 -3.02 -11.22
N ARG A 161 -22.55 -3.08 -10.33
CA ARG A 161 -23.38 -1.91 -9.95
C ARG A 161 -22.64 -0.95 -9.02
N VAL A 162 -21.93 -1.46 -8.00
CA VAL A 162 -21.12 -0.65 -7.08
C VAL A 162 -20.04 0.10 -7.84
N GLN A 163 -19.27 -0.57 -8.70
CA GLN A 163 -18.27 0.06 -9.55
C GLN A 163 -18.84 1.16 -10.46
N ARG A 164 -20.09 1.03 -10.94
CA ARG A 164 -20.75 2.09 -11.71
C ARG A 164 -21.10 3.30 -10.83
N GLN A 165 -21.57 3.08 -9.60
CA GLN A 165 -21.82 4.14 -8.64
C GLN A 165 -20.53 4.86 -8.23
N GLU A 166 -19.44 4.12 -7.98
CA GLU A 166 -18.12 4.67 -7.68
C GLU A 166 -17.57 5.51 -8.85
N ARG A 167 -17.70 5.04 -10.10
CA ARG A 167 -17.35 5.82 -11.30
C ARG A 167 -18.20 7.10 -11.41
N GLU A 168 -19.49 7.04 -11.11
CA GLU A 168 -20.37 8.22 -11.11
C GLU A 168 -19.97 9.24 -10.03
N VAL A 169 -19.66 8.77 -8.81
CA VAL A 169 -19.15 9.60 -7.70
C VAL A 169 -17.80 10.20 -8.07
N MET A 170 -16.89 9.43 -8.67
CA MET A 170 -15.58 9.90 -9.14
C MET A 170 -15.72 10.98 -10.22
N LEU A 171 -16.65 10.84 -11.17
CA LEU A 171 -16.94 11.85 -12.17
C LEU A 171 -17.49 13.14 -11.54
N LYS A 172 -18.43 13.03 -10.60
CA LYS A 172 -18.96 14.18 -9.85
C LYS A 172 -17.87 14.89 -9.03
N LEU A 173 -17.00 14.14 -8.35
CA LEU A 173 -15.85 14.68 -7.63
C LEU A 173 -14.87 15.37 -8.57
N LYS A 174 -14.57 14.77 -9.73
CA LYS A 174 -13.72 15.38 -10.77
C LYS A 174 -14.33 16.70 -11.26
N GLU A 175 -15.61 16.75 -11.57
CA GLU A 175 -16.29 18.00 -11.97
C GLU A 175 -16.19 19.09 -10.90
N VAL A 176 -16.34 18.74 -9.62
CA VAL A 176 -16.22 19.71 -8.51
C VAL A 176 -14.76 20.19 -8.39
N VAL A 177 -13.78 19.29 -8.47
CA VAL A 177 -12.35 19.62 -8.43
C VAL A 177 -11.94 20.50 -9.61
N ASP A 178 -12.42 20.21 -10.82
CA ASP A 178 -12.12 21.01 -12.01
C ASP A 178 -12.80 22.39 -11.95
N LYS A 179 -14.03 22.50 -11.44
CA LYS A 179 -14.67 23.79 -11.12
C LYS A 179 -13.87 24.58 -10.08
N GLN A 180 -13.44 23.95 -8.98
CA GLN A 180 -12.60 24.60 -7.96
C GLN A 180 -11.25 25.06 -8.52
N ARG A 181 -10.63 24.29 -9.44
CA ARG A 181 -9.41 24.70 -10.14
C ARG A 181 -9.64 25.92 -11.02
N ASP A 182 -10.78 26.00 -11.72
CA ASP A 182 -11.12 27.17 -12.54
C ASP A 182 -11.46 28.39 -11.69
N GLU A 183 -12.17 28.23 -10.57
CA GLU A 183 -12.40 29.30 -9.59
C GLU A 183 -11.08 29.81 -9.00
N LEU A 184 -10.15 28.92 -8.62
CA LEU A 184 -8.81 29.30 -8.15
C LEU A 184 -8.03 30.04 -9.24
N ARG A 185 -8.05 29.56 -10.50
CA ARG A 185 -7.42 30.26 -11.64
C ARG A 185 -7.99 31.66 -11.84
N ALA A 186 -9.32 31.81 -11.79
CA ALA A 186 -9.99 33.11 -11.91
C ALA A 186 -9.65 34.05 -10.73
N LYS A 187 -9.57 33.52 -9.50
CA LYS A 187 -9.16 34.30 -8.32
C LYS A 187 -7.71 34.73 -8.37
N VAL A 188 -6.79 33.90 -8.86
CA VAL A 188 -5.39 34.28 -9.08
C VAL A 188 -5.28 35.39 -10.14
N GLN A 189 -6.05 35.32 -11.23
CA GLN A 189 -6.12 36.40 -12.22
C GLN A 189 -6.70 37.70 -11.64
N GLN A 190 -7.75 37.61 -10.81
CA GLN A 190 -8.33 38.76 -10.11
C GLN A 190 -7.30 39.41 -9.17
N ILE A 191 -6.58 38.63 -8.38
CA ILE A 191 -5.50 39.12 -7.51
C ILE A 191 -4.42 39.80 -8.35
N ALA A 192 -3.98 39.20 -9.46
CA ALA A 192 -2.97 39.79 -10.33
C ALA A 192 -3.41 41.11 -11.00
N SER A 193 -4.70 41.32 -11.25
CA SER A 193 -5.22 42.64 -11.70
C SER A 193 -5.13 43.67 -10.57
N VAL A 194 -5.64 43.32 -9.38
CA VAL A 194 -5.64 44.22 -8.22
C VAL A 194 -4.21 44.56 -7.78
N SER A 195 -3.27 43.63 -7.85
CA SER A 195 -1.84 43.92 -7.59
C SER A 195 -1.28 44.98 -8.54
N LYS A 196 -1.58 44.90 -9.84
CA LYS A 196 -1.15 45.92 -10.83
C LYS A 196 -1.81 47.27 -10.59
N GLU A 197 -3.07 47.28 -10.16
CA GLU A 197 -3.78 48.51 -9.78
C GLU A 197 -3.13 49.15 -8.53
N VAL A 198 -2.74 48.34 -7.54
CA VAL A 198 -2.00 48.79 -6.36
C VAL A 198 -0.61 49.32 -6.73
N GLU A 199 0.15 48.62 -7.57
CA GLU A 199 1.46 49.07 -8.08
C GLU A 199 1.35 50.43 -8.80
N ALA A 200 0.35 50.58 -9.69
CA ALA A 200 0.11 51.83 -10.40
C ALA A 200 -0.29 52.99 -9.47
N LEU A 201 -1.06 52.72 -8.40
CA LEU A 201 -1.39 53.72 -7.38
C LEU A 201 -0.19 54.08 -6.50
N GLN A 202 0.69 53.12 -6.20
CA GLN A 202 1.96 53.36 -5.49
C GLN A 202 2.89 54.26 -6.31
N GLU A 203 3.05 54.01 -7.62
CA GLU A 203 3.80 54.90 -8.51
C GLU A 203 3.22 56.32 -8.54
N GLN A 204 1.90 56.48 -8.57
CA GLN A 204 1.27 57.80 -8.53
C GLN A 204 1.56 58.52 -7.21
N LEU A 205 1.47 57.81 -6.07
CA LEU A 205 1.79 58.35 -4.76
C LEU A 205 3.26 58.80 -4.68
N GLU A 206 4.20 58.01 -5.20
CA GLU A 206 5.63 58.36 -5.22
C GLU A 206 5.88 59.64 -6.05
N ARG A 207 5.25 59.75 -7.24
CA ARG A 207 5.31 60.96 -8.08
C ARG A 207 4.76 62.19 -7.34
N PHE A 208 3.65 62.05 -6.62
CA PHE A 208 3.10 63.13 -5.78
C PHE A 208 4.03 63.49 -4.62
N MET A 209 4.63 62.51 -3.94
CA MET A 209 5.58 62.73 -2.85
C MET A 209 6.83 63.48 -3.34
N LYS A 210 7.37 63.12 -4.50
CA LYS A 210 8.49 63.82 -5.14
C LYS A 210 8.12 65.28 -5.47
N MET A 211 7.00 65.50 -6.16
CA MET A 211 6.51 66.85 -6.49
C MET A 211 6.26 67.70 -5.24
N ASN A 212 5.74 67.10 -4.16
CA ASN A 212 5.54 67.79 -2.88
C ASN A 212 6.87 68.18 -2.23
N GLY A 213 7.88 67.30 -2.26
CA GLY A 213 9.26 67.61 -1.86
C GLY A 213 9.85 68.79 -2.64
N GLU A 214 9.72 68.78 -3.97
CA GLU A 214 10.16 69.89 -4.83
C GLU A 214 9.44 71.21 -4.51
N LEU A 215 8.14 71.17 -4.22
CA LEU A 215 7.37 72.35 -3.81
C LEU A 215 7.80 72.89 -2.44
N ARG A 216 8.04 72.03 -1.45
CA ARG A 216 8.60 72.44 -0.15
C ARG A 216 10.01 73.04 -0.29
N HIS A 217 10.84 72.48 -1.16
CA HIS A 217 12.18 73.02 -1.44
C HIS A 217 12.10 74.40 -2.11
N LYS A 218 11.25 74.57 -3.13
CA LYS A 218 10.95 75.87 -3.75
C LYS A 218 10.42 76.89 -2.73
N GLN A 219 9.50 76.48 -1.86
CA GLN A 219 8.97 77.32 -0.77
C GLN A 219 10.08 77.75 0.20
N SER A 220 11.02 76.85 0.55
CA SER A 220 12.17 77.15 1.40
C SER A 220 13.09 78.21 0.77
N ILE A 221 13.45 78.02 -0.50
CA ILE A 221 14.26 79.00 -1.27
C ILE A 221 13.58 80.37 -1.31
N VAL A 222 12.31 80.44 -1.70
CA VAL A 222 11.56 81.72 -1.77
C VAL A 222 11.47 82.37 -0.39
N THR A 223 11.26 81.59 0.67
CA THR A 223 11.24 82.11 2.05
C THR A 223 12.60 82.67 2.46
N ALA A 224 13.70 82.00 2.10
CA ALA A 224 15.06 82.50 2.35
C ALA A 224 15.38 83.78 1.55
N GLN A 225 14.95 83.84 0.28
CA GLN A 225 15.09 85.05 -0.56
C GLN A 225 14.32 86.24 0.01
N VAL A 226 13.08 86.03 0.47
CA VAL A 226 12.27 87.07 1.13
C VAL A 226 12.94 87.54 2.43
N LYS A 227 13.44 86.62 3.27
CA LYS A 227 14.18 86.98 4.50
C LYS A 227 15.40 87.85 4.20
N SER A 228 16.27 87.41 3.27
CA SER A 228 17.45 88.19 2.85
C SER A 228 17.07 89.56 2.27
N ALA A 229 15.96 89.67 1.55
CA ALA A 229 15.48 90.94 1.02
C ALA A 229 14.97 91.88 2.13
N VAL A 230 14.32 91.34 3.17
CA VAL A 230 13.89 92.09 4.35
C VAL A 230 15.08 92.55 5.18
N GLU A 231 16.09 91.68 5.40
CA GLU A 231 17.34 92.01 6.08
C GLU A 231 18.06 93.17 5.37
N ARG A 232 18.33 93.03 4.05
CA ARG A 232 18.96 94.11 3.26
C ARG A 232 18.14 95.40 3.25
N LYS A 233 16.80 95.32 3.29
CA LYS A 233 15.95 96.52 3.41
C LYS A 233 16.11 97.17 4.79
N ALA A 234 16.17 96.39 5.86
CA ALA A 234 16.39 96.89 7.22
C ALA A 234 17.76 97.57 7.35
N ASP A 235 18.81 96.99 6.77
CA ASP A 235 20.16 97.57 6.72
C ASP A 235 20.15 98.93 5.99
N MET A 236 19.57 99.00 4.80
CA MET A 236 19.47 100.26 4.04
C MET A 236 18.61 101.32 4.74
N GLU A 237 17.53 100.91 5.41
CA GLU A 237 16.76 101.83 6.25
C GLU A 237 17.52 102.28 7.52
N ALA A 238 18.45 101.47 8.05
CA ALA A 238 19.31 101.86 9.17
C ALA A 238 20.38 102.87 8.72
N ASP A 239 21.06 102.59 7.60
CA ASP A 239 22.01 103.51 6.96
C ASP A 239 21.35 104.87 6.63
N LEU A 240 20.15 104.86 6.05
CA LEU A 240 19.38 106.09 5.78
C LEU A 240 19.06 106.87 7.07
N ARG A 241 18.68 106.18 8.17
CA ARG A 241 18.44 106.84 9.46
C ARG A 241 19.73 107.37 10.10
N GLU A 242 20.88 106.73 9.89
CA GLU A 242 22.19 107.26 10.32
C GLU A 242 22.53 108.54 9.55
N LYS A 243 22.42 108.53 8.21
CA LYS A 243 22.68 109.72 7.39
C LYS A 243 21.73 110.87 7.70
N GLN A 244 20.46 110.58 7.96
CA GLN A 244 19.49 111.60 8.40
C GLN A 244 19.91 112.26 9.73
N LYS A 245 20.36 111.48 10.72
CA LYS A 245 20.88 112.02 11.99
C LYS A 245 22.15 112.85 11.81
N GLU A 246 23.07 112.46 10.92
CA GLU A 246 24.27 113.27 10.66
C GLU A 246 23.92 114.57 9.92
N ILE A 247 22.93 114.55 9.01
CA ILE A 247 22.40 115.78 8.39
C ILE A 247 21.82 116.71 9.46
N GLU A 248 21.00 116.19 10.38
CA GLU A 248 20.44 116.97 11.51
C GLU A 248 21.52 117.53 12.45
N ARG A 249 22.59 116.76 12.68
CA ARG A 249 23.76 117.20 13.44
C ARG A 249 24.52 118.32 12.73
N LEU A 250 24.71 118.21 11.42
CA LEU A 250 25.39 119.23 10.61
C LEU A 250 24.54 120.50 10.46
N THR A 251 23.22 120.40 10.27
CA THR A 251 22.34 121.59 10.23
C THR A 251 22.32 122.31 11.58
N THR A 252 22.21 121.59 12.70
CA THR A 252 22.25 122.23 14.04
C THR A 252 23.62 122.82 14.38
N GLN A 253 24.73 122.30 13.83
CA GLN A 253 26.04 122.95 13.90
C GLN A 253 26.08 124.23 13.04
N LEU A 254 25.54 124.19 11.84
CA LEU A 254 25.52 125.33 10.92
C LEU A 254 24.62 126.46 11.43
N GLU A 255 23.49 126.14 12.07
CA GLU A 255 22.65 127.09 12.81
C GLU A 255 23.40 127.75 13.98
N LYS A 256 24.14 126.96 14.78
CA LYS A 256 24.98 127.50 15.87
C LYS A 256 26.10 128.39 15.35
N ALA A 257 26.75 128.00 14.24
CA ALA A 257 27.79 128.80 13.60
C ALA A 257 27.24 130.11 13.04
N ASN A 258 26.05 130.09 12.42
CA ASN A 258 25.37 131.30 11.95
C ASN A 258 24.92 132.20 13.11
N ALA A 259 24.46 131.63 14.24
CA ALA A 259 24.14 132.40 15.44
C ALA A 259 25.39 133.04 16.09
N ALA A 260 26.52 132.33 16.08
CA ALA A 260 27.81 132.88 16.52
C ALA A 260 28.31 134.00 15.58
N ALA A 261 28.18 133.81 14.26
CA ALA A 261 28.49 134.82 13.26
C ALA A 261 27.60 136.07 13.36
N GLY A 262 26.36 135.92 13.84
CA GLY A 262 25.47 137.04 14.18
C GLY A 262 25.91 137.88 15.38
N THR A 263 26.94 137.45 16.13
CA THR A 263 27.29 138.05 17.44
C THR A 263 28.80 138.20 17.71
N ALA A 264 29.66 138.34 16.68
CA ALA A 264 31.10 138.58 16.90
C ALA A 264 31.77 139.50 15.88
N ASN A 265 32.48 140.51 16.40
CA ASN A 265 33.42 141.38 15.66
C ASN A 265 34.71 140.62 15.26
N PRO A 266 35.47 141.10 14.25
CA PRO A 266 36.66 140.40 13.77
C PRO A 266 37.90 140.69 14.63
N CYS A 267 38.40 139.71 15.39
CA CYS A 267 39.81 139.70 15.82
C CYS A 267 40.31 138.30 16.23
N LYS A 268 41.44 137.89 15.64
CA LYS A 268 42.47 136.92 16.10
C LYS A 268 42.07 135.81 17.11
N THR A 269 42.20 134.56 16.68
CA THR A 269 43.17 133.59 17.28
C THR A 269 43.47 132.42 16.34
N GLU A 270 44.71 131.92 16.46
CA GLU A 270 45.20 130.53 16.35
C GLU A 270 44.59 129.56 15.31
N VAL A 271 45.49 128.96 14.52
CA VAL A 271 45.18 127.79 13.67
C VAL A 271 45.04 126.57 14.57
N ASP A 272 43.80 126.32 14.99
CA ASP A 272 43.46 125.11 15.73
C ASP A 272 43.58 123.88 14.81
N LEU A 273 44.55 123.01 15.10
CA LEU A 273 44.80 121.76 14.38
C LEU A 273 44.07 120.55 15.01
N THR A 274 43.24 120.77 16.04
CA THR A 274 42.66 119.72 16.89
C THR A 274 41.67 118.78 16.17
N ASP A 275 41.20 119.14 14.98
CA ASP A 275 40.31 118.29 14.16
C ASP A 275 41.00 117.66 12.92
N LYS A 276 42.34 117.60 12.91
CA LYS A 276 43.08 116.74 11.99
C LYS A 276 43.45 115.43 12.68
N LEU A 277 42.92 114.32 12.15
CA LEU A 277 43.22 112.96 12.56
C LEU A 277 44.75 112.71 12.54
N VAL A 278 45.40 112.82 13.69
CA VAL A 278 46.80 112.41 13.86
C VAL A 278 46.82 110.89 13.86
N ILE A 279 47.06 110.31 12.68
CA ILE A 279 47.16 108.86 12.50
C ILE A 279 48.50 108.42 13.10
N ASP A 280 48.45 107.82 14.30
CA ASP A 280 49.60 107.06 14.80
C ASP A 280 49.79 105.82 13.91
N LEU A 281 50.92 105.78 13.21
CA LEU A 281 51.29 104.69 12.32
C LEU A 281 51.79 103.44 13.06
N LYS A 282 51.83 103.46 14.40
CA LYS A 282 52.37 102.37 15.24
C LYS A 282 51.42 101.80 16.30
N ASP A 283 50.13 102.15 16.30
CA ASP A 283 49.15 101.52 17.20
C ASP A 283 48.90 100.04 16.82
N PRO A 284 49.21 99.07 17.70
CA PRO A 284 48.97 97.64 17.44
C PRO A 284 47.48 97.25 17.33
N ASN A 285 46.57 98.08 17.83
CA ASN A 285 45.12 97.86 17.78
C ASN A 285 44.44 98.57 16.60
N ARG A 286 45.21 99.26 15.76
CA ARG A 286 44.70 99.86 14.52
C ARG A 286 44.03 98.78 13.66
N PRO A 287 42.79 98.98 13.16
CA PRO A 287 42.20 98.06 12.19
C PRO A 287 43.11 97.92 10.96
N CYS A 288 43.72 96.73 10.81
CA CYS A 288 44.65 96.45 9.71
C CYS A 288 43.97 96.43 8.34
N PHE A 289 42.64 96.29 8.33
CA PHE A 289 41.80 96.18 7.14
C PHE A 289 40.82 97.35 7.09
N THR A 290 40.63 97.89 5.89
CA THR A 290 39.55 98.83 5.59
C THR A 290 38.18 98.17 5.75
N LYS A 291 37.11 98.98 5.91
CA LYS A 291 35.71 98.50 5.92
C LYS A 291 35.31 97.80 4.60
N GLN A 292 36.09 97.97 3.53
CA GLN A 292 35.93 97.24 2.28
C GLN A 292 36.56 95.84 2.37
N GLU A 293 37.85 95.75 2.66
CA GLU A 293 38.57 94.46 2.82
C GLU A 293 37.91 93.57 3.88
N PHE A 294 37.42 94.14 4.99
CA PHE A 294 36.68 93.36 5.99
C PHE A 294 35.35 92.78 5.44
N ARG A 295 34.65 93.49 4.55
CA ARG A 295 33.44 92.97 3.91
C ARG A 295 33.79 91.89 2.88
N GLU A 296 34.86 92.08 2.12
CA GLU A 296 35.37 91.12 1.13
C GLU A 296 35.82 89.82 1.82
N MET A 297 36.59 89.89 2.92
CA MET A 297 36.92 88.74 3.76
C MET A 297 35.67 88.05 4.35
N LEU A 298 34.63 88.81 4.72
CA LEU A 298 33.41 88.25 5.28
C LEU A 298 32.57 87.50 4.22
N THR A 299 32.56 87.99 2.98
CA THR A 299 31.96 87.30 1.82
C THR A 299 32.75 86.07 1.43
N GLU A 300 34.08 86.16 1.32
CA GLU A 300 34.96 85.01 1.01
C GLU A 300 34.81 83.90 2.08
N ARG A 301 34.81 84.27 3.37
CA ARG A 301 34.51 83.35 4.47
C ARG A 301 33.11 82.71 4.34
N ASN A 302 32.10 83.44 3.89
CA ASN A 302 30.75 82.88 3.69
C ASN A 302 30.72 81.89 2.53
N GLU A 303 31.38 82.20 1.42
CA GLU A 303 31.51 81.32 0.25
C GLU A 303 32.28 80.05 0.59
N LEU A 304 33.42 80.18 1.28
CA LEU A 304 34.19 79.05 1.80
C LEU A 304 33.37 78.19 2.78
N LYS A 305 32.52 78.81 3.62
CA LYS A 305 31.63 78.08 4.53
C LYS A 305 30.52 77.33 3.78
N ALA A 306 29.98 77.90 2.71
CA ALA A 306 29.00 77.21 1.85
C ALA A 306 29.64 76.04 1.09
N ASN A 307 30.82 76.25 0.51
CA ASN A 307 31.58 75.20 -0.18
C ASN A 307 31.99 74.07 0.78
N LEU A 308 32.42 74.40 2.00
CA LEU A 308 32.71 73.41 3.04
C LEU A 308 31.47 72.58 3.40
N PHE A 309 30.29 73.21 3.47
CA PHE A 309 29.03 72.50 3.75
C PHE A 309 28.65 71.54 2.62
N LEU A 310 28.80 71.95 1.36
CA LEU A 310 28.57 71.08 0.19
C LEU A 310 29.54 69.88 0.19
N VAL A 311 30.83 70.10 0.41
CA VAL A 311 31.81 69.01 0.51
C VAL A 311 31.53 68.09 1.70
N GLN A 312 31.07 68.62 2.83
CA GLN A 312 30.65 67.84 3.99
C GLN A 312 29.43 66.95 3.66
N GLU A 313 28.46 67.46 2.88
CA GLU A 313 27.29 66.71 2.41
C GLU A 313 27.68 65.61 1.42
N GLU A 314 28.54 65.90 0.44
CA GLU A 314 29.09 64.91 -0.50
C GLU A 314 29.85 63.79 0.22
N LEU A 315 30.73 64.14 1.17
CA LEU A 315 31.44 63.15 2.00
C LEU A 315 30.47 62.30 2.83
N SER A 316 29.41 62.90 3.36
CA SER A 316 28.37 62.19 4.12
C SER A 316 27.55 61.26 3.22
N TYR A 317 27.27 61.66 1.98
CA TYR A 317 26.65 60.82 0.95
C TYR A 317 27.54 59.64 0.60
N TYR A 318 28.82 59.85 0.27
CA TYR A 318 29.74 58.76 -0.04
C TYR A 318 29.93 57.79 1.13
N GLN A 319 29.96 58.30 2.37
CA GLN A 319 30.02 57.46 3.56
C GLN A 319 28.76 56.60 3.75
N ARG A 320 27.57 57.13 3.45
CA ARG A 320 26.30 56.40 3.60
C ARG A 320 26.02 55.45 2.44
N GLU A 321 26.27 55.88 1.20
CA GLU A 321 25.75 55.24 -0.01
C GLU A 321 26.80 54.38 -0.74
N ILE A 322 28.10 54.63 -0.51
CA ILE A 322 29.19 53.86 -1.15
C ILE A 322 29.97 53.03 -0.13
N LEU A 323 30.29 53.60 1.04
CA LEU A 323 31.10 52.91 2.06
C LEU A 323 30.28 52.00 2.99
N ASN A 324 28.97 52.22 3.10
CA ASN A 324 28.06 51.45 3.97
C ASN A 324 27.01 50.62 3.19
N ASP A 325 27.00 50.65 1.84
CA ASP A 325 26.11 49.77 1.05
C ASP A 325 26.63 48.33 1.08
N GLU A 326 25.78 47.39 1.52
CA GLU A 326 26.08 45.96 1.67
C GLU A 326 26.50 45.28 0.35
N ARG A 327 26.31 45.95 -0.79
CA ARG A 327 26.70 45.46 -2.13
C ARG A 327 28.19 45.61 -2.43
N CYS A 328 28.94 46.43 -1.67
CA CYS A 328 30.37 46.65 -1.88
C CYS A 328 31.23 45.60 -1.13
N PRO A 329 32.01 44.74 -1.82
CA PRO A 329 32.88 43.77 -1.15
C PRO A 329 33.92 44.45 -0.25
N GLY A 330 33.99 44.04 1.02
CA GLY A 330 34.80 44.72 2.05
C GLY A 330 36.29 44.91 1.70
N PHE A 331 36.89 43.99 0.95
CA PHE A 331 38.30 44.11 0.52
C PHE A 331 38.56 45.34 -0.39
N LEU A 332 37.56 45.80 -1.16
CA LEU A 332 37.65 47.04 -1.93
C LEU A 332 37.58 48.26 -1.02
N LEU A 333 36.72 48.23 -0.01
CA LEU A 333 36.59 49.29 0.99
C LEU A 333 37.87 49.45 1.80
N ASP A 334 38.55 48.37 2.15
CA ASP A 334 39.84 48.41 2.86
C ASP A 334 40.99 48.92 1.98
N ALA A 335 41.02 48.55 0.70
CA ALA A 335 41.96 49.11 -0.27
C ALA A 335 41.76 50.62 -0.45
N VAL A 336 40.51 51.07 -0.61
CA VAL A 336 40.15 52.49 -0.70
C VAL A 336 40.49 53.24 0.60
N ARG A 337 40.17 52.68 1.77
CA ARG A 337 40.52 53.23 3.09
C ARG A 337 42.03 53.38 3.28
N SER A 338 42.81 52.41 2.80
CA SER A 338 44.28 52.45 2.80
C SER A 338 44.82 53.54 1.86
N ALA A 339 44.27 53.68 0.66
CA ALA A 339 44.61 54.75 -0.27
C ALA A 339 44.27 56.14 0.30
N ILE A 340 43.09 56.32 0.89
CA ILE A 340 42.68 57.57 1.55
C ILE A 340 43.62 57.91 2.72
N LYS A 341 44.03 56.93 3.54
CA LYS A 341 45.01 57.15 4.62
C LYS A 341 46.34 57.67 4.08
N LYS A 342 46.86 57.08 3.00
CA LYS A 342 48.09 57.55 2.32
C LYS A 342 47.93 58.95 1.72
N GLN A 343 46.80 59.23 1.08
CA GLN A 343 46.49 60.56 0.55
C GLN A 343 46.43 61.60 1.68
N LYS A 344 45.87 61.24 2.86
CA LYS A 344 45.78 62.12 4.03
C LYS A 344 47.15 62.45 4.61
N THR A 345 48.09 61.50 4.72
CA THR A 345 49.47 61.80 5.15
C THR A 345 50.20 62.69 4.14
N VAL A 346 50.05 62.44 2.83
CA VAL A 346 50.62 63.31 1.78
C VAL A 346 50.06 64.74 1.86
N ILE A 347 48.75 64.91 2.05
CA ILE A 347 48.12 66.24 2.21
C ILE A 347 48.60 66.92 3.50
N LYS A 348 48.68 66.19 4.62
CA LYS A 348 49.17 66.70 5.91
C LYS A 348 50.63 67.17 5.80
N ALA A 349 51.50 66.37 5.18
CA ALA A 349 52.90 66.72 4.92
C ALA A 349 53.01 68.00 4.07
N LYS A 350 52.24 68.10 2.98
CA LYS A 350 52.19 69.29 2.10
C LYS A 350 51.65 70.54 2.79
N MET A 351 50.62 70.42 3.64
CA MET A 351 50.09 71.55 4.41
C MET A 351 51.04 72.03 5.51
N LEU A 352 51.85 71.14 6.09
CA LEU A 352 52.81 71.47 7.14
C LEU A 352 54.22 71.81 6.61
N GLY A 353 54.48 71.59 5.32
CA GLY A 353 55.77 71.88 4.68
C GLY A 353 56.90 70.88 5.00
N MET A 354 56.55 69.68 5.46
CA MET A 354 57.49 68.64 5.95
C MET A 354 57.59 67.46 4.97
N PRO A 355 58.71 66.69 4.95
CA PRO A 355 58.84 65.51 4.10
C PRO A 355 57.86 64.38 4.48
N GLU A 356 57.43 63.59 3.50
CA GLU A 356 56.30 62.65 3.65
C GLU A 356 56.56 61.53 4.68
N ASP A 357 57.82 61.08 4.84
CA ASP A 357 58.20 60.01 5.78
C ASP A 357 58.08 60.42 7.26
N GLU A 358 58.24 61.71 7.59
CA GLU A 358 58.18 62.19 8.99
C GLU A 358 56.74 62.33 9.52
N CYS A 359 55.72 62.26 8.64
CA CYS A 359 54.32 62.38 9.02
C CYS A 359 53.64 61.04 9.36
N SER A 360 54.38 59.93 9.36
CA SER A 360 53.87 58.56 9.61
C SER A 360 53.79 58.17 11.10
N SER A 361 53.65 59.12 12.02
CA SER A 361 53.41 58.84 13.44
C SER A 361 51.92 58.58 13.73
N ASP A 362 51.67 57.45 14.39
CA ASP A 362 50.35 56.97 14.79
C ASP A 362 49.82 57.75 16.01
N GLU A 363 49.17 58.89 15.75
CA GLU A 363 48.50 59.69 16.78
C GLU A 363 47.14 60.20 16.29
N GLU A 364 46.06 59.58 16.76
CA GLU A 364 44.99 60.29 17.48
C GLU A 364 44.02 59.33 18.18
N LYS A 365 44.18 59.19 19.50
CA LYS A 365 43.05 58.88 20.40
C LYS A 365 42.41 60.19 20.86
N GLY A 366 41.16 60.42 20.49
CA GLY A 366 40.24 61.37 21.16
C GLY A 366 39.49 62.34 20.23
N PRO A 367 38.43 63.01 20.71
CA PRO A 367 37.86 62.96 22.05
C PRO A 367 36.52 62.21 22.17
N LEU A 368 36.27 61.85 23.43
CA LEU A 368 35.15 61.12 24.01
C LEU A 368 33.79 61.85 23.90
N PHE A 369 32.95 61.46 22.93
CA PHE A 369 31.46 61.49 22.91
C PHE A 369 31.09 60.73 21.61
N GLU A 370 30.39 59.60 21.58
CA GLU A 370 29.20 59.25 22.34
C GLU A 370 29.09 57.71 22.47
N ARG A 371 29.14 57.17 23.70
CA ARG A 371 28.72 55.78 23.98
C ARG A 371 27.90 55.72 25.26
N ARG A 372 26.59 55.65 25.05
CA ARG A 372 25.59 55.02 25.91
C ARG A 372 24.63 54.33 24.92
N ALA A 373 24.33 53.04 24.98
CA ALA A 373 24.44 52.13 26.12
C ALA A 373 25.05 50.75 25.76
N GLU A 374 25.38 49.98 26.81
CA GLU A 374 25.18 48.51 26.97
C GLU A 374 25.63 47.53 25.85
N THR A 375 26.33 46.41 26.10
CA THR A 375 26.98 45.88 27.32
C THR A 375 28.06 44.86 26.92
N GLU A 376 29.11 44.75 27.74
CA GLU A 376 29.88 43.54 28.09
C GLU A 376 29.90 42.33 27.11
N THR A 377 31.08 42.02 26.57
CA THR A 377 31.91 40.87 27.04
C THR A 377 33.32 40.89 26.42
N GLU A 378 34.27 40.26 27.11
CA GLU A 378 35.72 40.27 26.83
C GLU A 378 36.18 39.16 25.88
N THR A 379 37.51 39.01 25.74
CA THR A 379 38.29 38.06 24.91
C THR A 379 38.36 38.45 23.42
N ASP A 380 39.49 38.91 22.88
CA ASP A 380 40.86 38.39 22.82
C ASP A 380 41.07 37.29 21.75
N SER A 381 41.84 37.66 20.72
CA SER A 381 42.61 36.84 19.78
C SER A 381 42.06 35.49 19.30
N THR A 382 41.73 35.41 17.99
CA THR A 382 42.48 34.55 17.04
C THR A 382 42.03 34.70 15.57
N ASP A 383 43.03 34.58 14.67
CA ASP A 383 42.99 34.17 13.26
C ASP A 383 41.62 34.02 12.56
N SER A 384 41.17 35.09 11.90
CA SER A 384 39.94 35.10 11.08
C SER A 384 40.10 34.38 9.75
N LYS A 385 40.31 33.06 9.78
CA LYS A 385 40.10 32.21 8.59
C LYS A 385 38.59 32.13 8.32
N PRO A 386 38.09 32.54 7.14
CA PRO A 386 36.66 32.62 6.90
C PRO A 386 36.00 31.24 6.99
N GLN A 387 34.93 31.17 7.77
CA GLN A 387 34.20 29.94 8.07
C GLN A 387 33.72 29.28 6.76
N GLU A 388 34.22 28.09 6.44
CA GLU A 388 33.92 27.47 5.15
C GLU A 388 32.43 27.16 5.01
N SER A 389 31.80 27.76 4.00
CA SER A 389 30.37 27.61 3.74
C SER A 389 29.98 26.15 3.60
N ARG A 390 28.87 25.74 4.24
CA ARG A 390 28.30 24.39 4.15
C ARG A 390 28.03 23.96 2.70
N ILE A 391 27.82 24.92 1.79
CA ILE A 391 27.63 24.71 0.36
C ILE A 391 28.94 24.21 -0.32
N ARG A 392 30.11 24.63 0.18
CA ARG A 392 31.42 24.16 -0.30
C ARG A 392 31.66 22.68 0.02
N ASN A 393 31.16 22.22 1.17
CA ASN A 393 31.13 20.80 1.52
C ASN A 393 30.10 20.01 0.68
N LEU A 394 28.96 20.63 0.33
CA LEU A 394 27.91 20.00 -0.46
C LEU A 394 28.34 19.74 -1.93
N PHE A 395 29.16 20.64 -2.50
CA PHE A 395 29.64 20.54 -3.88
C PHE A 395 31.15 20.22 -4.01
N GLY A 396 31.83 19.87 -2.91
CA GLY A 396 33.28 19.61 -2.90
C GLY A 396 33.75 18.47 -3.83
N PHE A 397 32.84 17.57 -4.20
CA PHE A 397 33.02 16.54 -5.23
C PHE A 397 33.32 17.13 -6.62
N LEU A 398 32.75 18.28 -6.98
CA LEU A 398 32.86 18.87 -8.32
C LEU A 398 34.11 19.74 -8.53
N THR A 399 34.79 20.15 -7.45
CA THR A 399 35.89 21.15 -7.52
C THR A 399 37.27 20.61 -7.19
N ARG A 400 37.44 19.30 -6.96
CA ARG A 400 38.73 18.70 -6.60
C ARG A 400 39.49 18.15 -7.81
N THR A 401 40.01 19.04 -8.65
CA THR A 401 40.93 18.68 -9.75
C THR A 401 42.24 18.13 -9.16
N GLY A 402 42.74 17.03 -9.74
CA GLY A 402 43.65 16.09 -9.09
C GLY A 402 45.01 16.59 -8.60
N SER A 403 45.47 15.98 -7.50
CA SER A 403 46.86 15.53 -7.34
C SER A 403 46.94 14.37 -6.32
N ASN A 404 47.35 13.19 -6.82
CA ASN A 404 48.16 12.11 -6.22
C ASN A 404 48.18 11.95 -4.67
N HIS A 405 47.94 10.79 -4.04
CA HIS A 405 48.31 9.40 -4.39
C HIS A 405 47.59 8.33 -3.52
N SER A 406 47.54 7.11 -4.06
CA SER A 406 47.51 5.79 -3.38
C SER A 406 46.24 5.23 -2.71
N SER A 407 45.74 4.15 -3.35
CA SER A 407 45.24 2.89 -2.75
C SER A 407 44.11 2.92 -1.71
N ARG A 408 42.90 2.50 -2.11
CA ARG A 408 42.41 1.10 -1.91
C ARG A 408 40.92 0.98 -2.31
N SER A 409 40.62 0.05 -3.21
CA SER A 409 39.27 -0.45 -3.55
C SER A 409 39.00 -1.78 -2.80
N PRO A 410 37.80 -2.40 -2.87
CA PRO A 410 36.48 -1.93 -3.37
C PRO A 410 35.56 -1.55 -2.16
N SER A 411 34.23 -1.31 -2.23
CA SER A 411 33.21 -1.57 -3.26
C SER A 411 32.13 -0.46 -3.39
N GLU A 412 31.22 -0.71 -4.32
CA GLU A 412 29.94 -0.05 -4.65
C GLU A 412 29.10 0.50 -3.49
N ASN A 413 28.77 1.79 -3.62
CA ASN A 413 27.71 2.46 -2.89
C ASN A 413 26.63 2.88 -3.91
N ASN A 414 25.37 2.55 -3.60
CA ASN A 414 24.12 3.26 -3.94
C ASN A 414 23.93 3.94 -5.32
N ALA A 415 22.89 3.44 -5.99
CA ALA A 415 21.74 4.20 -6.50
C ALA A 415 21.95 5.38 -7.47
N ALA A 416 21.48 5.19 -8.70
CA ALA A 416 20.82 6.24 -9.46
C ALA A 416 19.76 5.65 -10.42
N SER A 417 18.61 6.31 -10.51
CA SER A 417 17.63 6.23 -11.62
C SER A 417 16.81 4.93 -11.79
N SER A 418 15.67 4.86 -11.09
CA SER A 418 14.41 4.39 -11.70
C SER A 418 13.25 5.21 -11.16
N TRP A 419 12.52 5.90 -12.05
CA TRP A 419 11.19 6.44 -11.75
C TRP A 419 10.19 5.35 -12.10
N GLU A 420 9.88 4.48 -11.15
CA GLU A 420 8.94 3.38 -11.36
C GLU A 420 7.54 3.79 -10.89
N ILE A 421 6.57 3.60 -11.77
CA ILE A 421 5.15 3.88 -11.53
C ILE A 421 4.62 2.72 -10.69
N ILE A 422 4.07 3.03 -9.51
CA ILE A 422 3.44 2.02 -8.65
C ILE A 422 2.06 1.70 -9.25
N ASP A 423 1.94 0.52 -9.85
CA ASP A 423 0.66 -0.15 -10.07
C ASP A 423 0.32 -0.93 -8.79
N ASP A 424 -0.87 -0.70 -8.22
CA ASP A 424 -1.35 -1.46 -7.07
C ASP A 424 -1.90 -2.82 -7.55
N THR A 425 -1.19 -3.91 -7.25
CA THR A 425 -1.71 -5.27 -7.40
C THR A 425 -1.73 -6.00 -6.06
N ASP A 426 -2.88 -6.61 -5.75
CA ASP A 426 -3.20 -7.32 -4.51
C ASP A 426 -2.11 -8.24 -3.95
N SER A 427 -1.94 -8.18 -2.62
CA SER A 427 -1.76 -9.39 -1.82
C SER A 427 -2.28 -9.18 -0.39
N THR A 428 -3.57 -9.45 -0.21
CA THR A 428 -4.18 -9.62 1.12
C THR A 428 -3.56 -10.81 1.84
N ALA A 429 -3.04 -10.60 3.06
CA ALA A 429 -2.75 -11.67 4.01
C ALA A 429 -3.46 -11.35 5.32
N GLU A 430 -4.56 -12.05 5.59
CA GLU A 430 -5.27 -11.98 6.86
C GLU A 430 -4.48 -12.67 7.97
N THR A 431 -4.50 -12.08 9.18
CA THR A 431 -4.37 -12.84 10.43
C THR A 431 -5.40 -12.30 11.42
N GLU A 432 -6.26 -13.17 11.93
CA GLU A 432 -7.39 -12.84 12.82
C GLU A 432 -6.96 -12.21 14.16
N PRO A 433 -7.82 -11.37 14.78
CA PRO A 433 -7.82 -11.16 16.22
C PRO A 433 -8.80 -12.14 16.91
N GLN A 434 -8.26 -13.12 17.65
CA GLN A 434 -9.06 -13.93 18.57
C GLN A 434 -9.61 -13.09 19.75
N GLN A 435 -10.74 -13.53 20.30
CA GLN A 435 -11.60 -12.76 21.17
C GLN A 435 -11.58 -13.27 22.63
N SER A 436 -11.73 -12.34 23.59
CA SER A 436 -12.17 -12.56 25.00
C SER A 436 -11.22 -13.29 25.98
N PRO A 437 -11.40 -13.14 27.32
CA PRO A 437 -12.47 -12.42 28.03
C PRO A 437 -12.20 -10.93 28.30
#